data_AF-A0A1F8P0H8-F1
#
_entry.id   AF-A0A1F8P0H8-F1
#
_cell.length_a   1.000
_cell.length_b   1.000
_cell.length_c   1.000
_cell.angle_alpha   90.00
_cell.angle_beta   90.00
_cell.angle_gamma   90.00
#
_symmetry.space_group_name_H-M   'P 1'
#
loop_
_entity.id
_entity.type
_entity.pdbx_description
1 polymer ?
#
loop_
_entity_poly.entity_id
_entity_poly.type
_entity_poly.pdbx_seq_one_letter_code
_entity_poly.pdbx_strand_id
1 'polypeptide(L)'
;MRKMGIKPLNLPGVPVALLTAGIFLPPGMTQNLLGRIVSRGRGKKLPSLHYDIGRGRSEIDYLNGAVVREGVRMDVPTPTNRFLTDTMRSIVDNASEQEPFRDHPEEFLKRASKAGVF
;
A
#
# COMPACT_ATOMS: atom_id res chain seq x y z
N MET A 1 -1.62 -2.48 14.40
CA MET A 1 -2.57 -3.36 15.13
C MET A 1 -2.02 -3.84 16.46
N ARG A 2 -0.90 -4.60 16.53
CA ARG A 2 -0.34 -5.10 17.80
C ARG A 2 -0.08 -4.02 18.86
N LYS A 3 0.60 -2.92 18.49
CA LYS A 3 0.88 -1.80 19.42
C LYS A 3 -0.39 -1.11 19.94
N MET A 4 -1.51 -1.23 19.23
CA MET A 4 -2.81 -0.68 19.62
C MET A 4 -3.69 -1.71 20.37
N GLY A 5 -3.22 -2.94 20.57
CA GLY A 5 -4.02 -4.01 21.18
C GLY A 5 -5.20 -4.53 20.33
N ILE A 6 -5.29 -4.13 19.05
CA ILE A 6 -6.40 -4.52 18.17
C ILE A 6 -6.16 -5.93 17.60
N LYS A 7 -7.12 -6.82 17.83
CA LYS A 7 -7.11 -8.19 17.29
C LYS A 7 -7.91 -8.24 15.97
N PRO A 8 -7.31 -8.68 14.85
CA PRO A 8 -8.05 -8.89 13.61
C PRO A 8 -9.09 -10.00 13.80
N LEU A 9 -10.32 -9.74 13.39
CA LEU A 9 -11.40 -10.73 13.36
C LEU A 9 -11.60 -11.22 11.93
N ASN A 10 -11.91 -12.51 11.78
CA ASN A 10 -12.25 -13.06 10.47
C ASN A 10 -13.56 -12.47 9.97
N LEU A 11 -13.62 -12.18 8.67
CA LEU A 11 -14.83 -11.75 8.00
C LEU A 11 -15.44 -12.94 7.25
N PRO A 12 -16.76 -12.95 6.98
CA PRO A 12 -17.37 -13.97 6.14
C PRO A 12 -16.63 -14.13 4.81
N GLY A 13 -16.10 -15.32 4.53
CA GLY A 13 -15.35 -15.62 3.31
C GLY A 13 -13.90 -15.11 3.27
N VAL A 14 -13.41 -14.41 4.30
CA VAL A 14 -12.02 -13.89 4.36
C VAL A 14 -11.40 -14.16 5.73
N PRO A 15 -10.42 -15.08 5.83
CA PRO A 15 -9.73 -15.39 7.08
C PRO A 15 -8.69 -14.30 7.41
N VAL A 16 -9.15 -13.10 7.77
CA VAL A 16 -8.31 -11.92 8.03
C VAL A 16 -7.22 -12.20 9.06
N ALA A 17 -7.52 -12.94 10.14
CA ALA A 17 -6.53 -13.28 11.15
C ALA A 17 -5.35 -14.08 10.56
N LEU A 18 -5.65 -15.06 9.71
CA LEU A 18 -4.64 -15.87 9.02
C LEU A 18 -3.81 -15.02 8.05
N LEU A 19 -4.47 -14.13 7.30
CA LEU A 19 -3.77 -13.21 6.38
C LEU A 19 -2.82 -12.29 7.15
N THR A 20 -3.23 -11.75 8.30
CA THR A 20 -2.36 -10.89 9.11
C THR A 20 -1.16 -11.64 9.68
N ALA A 21 -1.29 -12.92 10.01
CA ALA A 21 -0.17 -13.76 10.42
C ALA A 21 0.76 -14.08 9.24
N GLY A 22 0.20 -14.35 8.07
CA GLY A 22 0.95 -14.69 6.86
C GLY A 22 1.88 -13.58 6.35
N ILE A 23 1.65 -12.31 6.70
CA ILE A 23 2.53 -11.19 6.33
C ILE A 23 3.94 -11.34 6.94
N PHE A 24 4.09 -12.08 8.05
CA PHE A 24 5.40 -12.29 8.70
C PHE A 24 6.18 -13.49 8.16
N LEU A 25 5.65 -14.20 7.16
CA LEU A 25 6.37 -15.30 6.51
C LEU A 25 7.48 -14.77 5.59
N PRO A 26 8.53 -15.59 5.31
CA PRO A 26 9.60 -15.21 4.39
C PRO A 26 9.07 -14.76 3.02
N PRO A 27 9.67 -13.73 2.40
CA PRO A 27 9.15 -13.13 1.17
C PRO A 27 8.83 -14.13 0.04
N GLY A 28 9.69 -15.14 -0.17
CA GLY A 28 9.48 -16.15 -1.22
C GLY A 28 8.24 -17.03 -1.02
N MET A 29 7.80 -17.22 0.21
CA MET A 29 6.59 -17.99 0.53
C MET A 29 5.35 -17.08 0.43
N THR A 30 5.46 -15.87 0.98
CA THR A 30 4.39 -14.87 1.02
C THR A 30 4.03 -14.36 -0.38
N GLN A 31 5.01 -14.06 -1.23
CA GLN A 31 4.78 -13.54 -2.59
C GLN A 31 4.06 -14.56 -3.49
N ASN A 32 4.46 -15.83 -3.44
CA ASN A 32 3.83 -16.88 -4.24
C ASN A 32 2.37 -17.13 -3.81
N LEU A 33 2.12 -17.14 -2.50
CA LEU A 33 0.77 -17.36 -1.96
C LEU A 33 -0.14 -16.15 -2.20
N LEU A 34 0.30 -14.95 -1.83
CA LEU A 34 -0.47 -13.72 -2.02
C LEU A 34 -0.67 -13.39 -3.49
N GLY A 35 0.33 -13.64 -4.35
CA GLY A 35 0.22 -13.43 -5.80
C GLY A 35 -0.94 -14.21 -6.41
N ARG A 36 -1.15 -15.46 -6.01
CA ARG A 36 -2.29 -16.29 -6.46
C ARG A 36 -3.64 -15.78 -5.96
N ILE A 37 -3.71 -15.28 -4.72
CA ILE A 37 -4.96 -14.76 -4.13
C ILE A 37 -5.32 -13.41 -4.74
N VAL A 38 -4.34 -12.50 -4.82
CA VAL A 38 -4.52 -11.13 -5.31
C VAL A 38 -4.80 -11.09 -6.81
N SER A 39 -4.14 -11.94 -7.61
CA SER A 39 -4.38 -12.01 -9.06
C SER A 39 -5.80 -12.47 -9.40
N ARG A 40 -6.34 -13.45 -8.66
CA ARG A 40 -7.71 -13.96 -8.88
C ARG A 40 -8.80 -12.95 -8.53
N GLY A 41 -8.55 -12.07 -7.56
CA GLY A 41 -9.57 -11.13 -7.05
C GLY A 41 -9.73 -9.82 -7.83
N ARG A 42 -8.80 -9.45 -8.73
CA ARG A 42 -8.80 -8.12 -9.36
C ARG A 42 -9.56 -8.00 -10.69
N GLY A 43 -9.77 -9.10 -11.40
CA GLY A 43 -10.37 -9.06 -12.74
C GLY A 43 -9.60 -8.13 -13.69
N LYS A 44 -10.30 -7.50 -14.64
CA LYS A 44 -9.69 -6.55 -15.61
C LYS A 44 -9.81 -5.07 -15.19
N LYS A 45 -10.36 -4.79 -14.00
CA LYS A 45 -10.61 -3.40 -13.56
C LYS A 45 -9.32 -2.79 -13.03
N LEU A 46 -9.01 -1.56 -13.45
CA LEU A 46 -7.90 -0.80 -12.89
C LEU A 46 -8.15 -0.48 -11.41
N PRO A 47 -7.10 -0.37 -10.58
CA PRO A 47 -7.24 0.03 -9.17
C PRO A 47 -7.99 1.35 -9.02
N SER A 48 -8.82 1.49 -7.98
CA SER A 48 -9.63 2.70 -7.74
C SER A 48 -8.78 3.98 -7.72
N LEU A 49 -7.62 3.94 -7.06
CA LEU A 49 -6.66 5.05 -6.98
C LEU A 49 -6.19 5.55 -8.35
N HIS A 50 -6.17 4.70 -9.38
CA HIS A 50 -5.79 5.14 -10.73
C HIS A 50 -6.79 6.17 -11.28
N TYR A 51 -8.06 6.06 -10.92
CA TYR A 51 -9.09 7.01 -11.35
C TYR A 51 -9.05 8.34 -10.59
N ASP A 52 -8.24 8.46 -9.54
CA ASP A 52 -8.09 9.70 -8.76
C ASP A 52 -7.07 10.67 -9.38
N ILE A 53 -6.23 10.18 -10.28
CA ILE A 53 -5.18 10.96 -10.94
C ILE A 53 -5.83 12.05 -11.80
N GLY A 54 -5.43 13.31 -11.57
CA GLY A 54 -6.01 14.48 -12.25
C GLY A 54 -7.38 14.92 -11.71
N ARG A 55 -7.93 14.28 -10.66
CA ARG A 55 -9.18 14.71 -10.00
C ARG A 55 -8.95 15.63 -8.80
N GLY A 56 -7.71 15.81 -8.34
CA GLY A 56 -7.37 16.61 -7.16
C GLY A 56 -7.88 16.05 -5.84
N ARG A 57 -8.42 14.83 -5.81
CA ARG A 57 -8.89 14.15 -4.60
C ARG A 57 -8.59 12.66 -4.69
N SER A 58 -8.16 12.06 -3.58
CA SER A 58 -7.89 10.63 -3.51
C SER A 58 -8.18 10.04 -2.14
N GLU A 59 -8.60 8.78 -2.12
CA GLU A 59 -8.77 8.01 -0.88
C GLU A 59 -7.45 7.65 -0.19
N ILE A 60 -6.30 7.97 -0.80
CA ILE A 60 -4.97 7.65 -0.26
C ILE A 60 -4.80 8.09 1.21
N ASP A 61 -5.39 9.22 1.57
CA ASP A 61 -5.33 9.80 2.91
C ASP A 61 -6.11 9.02 3.96
N TYR A 62 -7.15 8.31 3.54
CA TYR A 62 -7.98 7.46 4.39
C TYR A 62 -7.49 6.02 4.41
N LEU A 63 -6.63 5.64 3.45
CA LEU A 63 -5.99 4.33 3.36
C LEU A 63 -4.58 4.38 3.95
N ASN A 64 -3.54 4.52 3.12
CA ASN A 64 -2.15 4.54 3.56
C ASN A 64 -1.88 5.72 4.51
N GLY A 65 -2.48 6.88 4.24
CA GLY A 65 -2.35 8.06 5.11
C GLY A 65 -2.90 7.84 6.52
N ALA A 66 -3.93 7.00 6.69
CA ALA A 66 -4.44 6.63 8.00
C ALA A 66 -3.42 5.79 8.78
N VAL A 67 -2.74 4.86 8.10
CA VAL A 67 -1.65 4.08 8.70
C VAL A 67 -0.50 4.98 9.13
N VAL A 68 -0.14 5.99 8.33
CA VAL A 68 0.91 6.96 8.68
C VAL A 68 0.53 7.78 9.91
N ARG A 69 -0.69 8.32 9.96
CA ARG A 69 -1.17 9.10 11.11
C ARG A 69 -1.13 8.27 12.40
N GLU A 70 -1.66 7.06 12.35
CA GLU A 70 -1.68 6.18 13.51
C GLU A 70 -0.29 5.66 13.87
N GLY A 71 0.60 5.47 12.90
CA GLY A 71 2.01 5.17 13.12
C GLY A 71 2.71 6.27 13.91
N VAL A 72 2.50 7.54 13.54
CA VAL A 72 3.04 8.70 14.28
C VAL A 72 2.49 8.74 15.71
N ARG A 73 1.17 8.62 15.91
CA ARG A 73 0.54 8.64 17.24
C ARG A 73 1.07 7.55 18.16
N MET A 74 1.40 6.41 17.58
CA MET A 74 1.87 5.23 18.30
C MET A 74 3.39 5.12 18.30
N ASP A 75 4.15 6.07 17.76
CA ASP A 75 5.61 5.97 17.61
C ASP A 75 6.04 4.63 16.93
N VAL A 76 5.48 4.37 15.75
CA VAL A 76 5.82 3.22 14.89
C VAL A 76 6.23 3.76 13.53
N PRO A 77 7.45 3.48 13.05
CA PRO A 77 7.86 3.84 11.70
C PRO A 77 6.98 3.19 10.65
N THR A 78 6.49 4.00 9.70
CA THR A 78 5.66 3.53 8.56
C THR A 78 6.25 4.01 7.22
N PRO A 79 7.53 3.72 6.91
CA PRO A 79 8.23 4.32 5.77
C PRO A 79 7.56 4.00 4.43
N THR A 80 7.15 2.75 4.21
CA THR A 80 6.42 2.35 3.00
C THR A 80 5.11 3.09 2.84
N ASN A 81 4.28 3.14 3.88
CA ASN A 81 2.98 3.82 3.80
C ASN A 81 3.14 5.33 3.60
N ARG A 82 4.17 5.93 4.21
CA ARG A 82 4.50 7.35 4.02
C ARG A 82 4.90 7.62 2.57
N PHE A 83 5.86 6.86 2.05
CA PHE A 83 6.31 6.98 0.67
C PHE A 83 5.15 6.83 -0.34
N LEU A 84 4.30 5.82 -0.15
CA LEU A 84 3.13 5.61 -1.01
C LEU A 84 2.11 6.76 -0.91
N THR A 85 1.87 7.27 0.30
CA THR A 85 0.95 8.39 0.52
C THR A 85 1.45 9.65 -0.17
N ASP A 86 2.71 10.00 0.06
CA ASP A 86 3.31 11.22 -0.47
C ASP A 86 3.42 11.14 -2.00
N THR A 87 3.86 10.00 -2.55
CA THR A 87 3.96 9.81 -4.01
C THR A 87 2.61 9.89 -4.69
N MET A 88 1.57 9.25 -4.13
CA MET A 88 0.24 9.30 -4.73
C MET A 88 -0.36 10.71 -4.64
N ARG A 89 -0.16 11.44 -3.54
CA ARG A 89 -0.57 12.85 -3.44
C ARG A 89 0.09 13.70 -4.52
N SER A 90 1.40 13.57 -4.71
CA SER A 90 2.11 14.27 -5.80
C SER A 90 1.51 13.96 -7.17
N ILE A 91 1.15 12.71 -7.45
CA ILE A 91 0.54 12.30 -8.72
C ILE A 91 -0.90 12.83 -8.88
N VAL A 92 -1.67 12.88 -7.79
CA VAL A 92 -3.05 13.40 -7.81
C VAL A 92 -3.06 14.91 -8.07
N ASP A 93 -2.12 15.63 -7.46
CA ASP A 93 -1.95 17.08 -7.62
C ASP A 93 -1.33 17.43 -8.98
N ASN A 94 -0.40 16.61 -9.45
CA ASN A 94 0.24 16.74 -10.76
C ASN A 94 0.41 15.37 -11.44
N ALA A 95 -0.48 15.07 -12.39
CA ALA A 95 -0.47 13.79 -13.10
C ALA A 95 0.86 13.50 -13.83
N SER A 96 1.65 14.52 -14.20
CA SER A 96 2.95 14.32 -14.86
C SER A 96 3.99 13.65 -13.95
N GLU A 97 3.82 13.71 -12.63
CA GLU A 97 4.68 12.99 -11.66
C GLU A 97 4.63 11.47 -11.83
N GLN A 98 3.63 10.94 -12.54
CA GLN A 98 3.53 9.51 -12.82
C GLN A 98 4.44 9.07 -13.98
N GLU A 99 4.76 9.96 -14.92
CA GLU A 99 5.46 9.59 -16.17
C GLU A 99 6.80 8.88 -15.94
N PRO A 100 7.65 9.26 -14.97
CA PRO A 100 8.90 8.55 -14.70
C PRO A 100 8.72 7.08 -14.27
N PHE A 101 7.52 6.68 -13.85
CA PHE A 101 7.22 5.32 -13.37
C PHE A 101 6.45 4.49 -14.39
N ARG A 102 5.83 5.11 -15.40
CA ARG A 102 5.04 4.40 -16.40
C ARG A 102 5.98 3.50 -17.19
N ASP A 103 5.69 2.20 -17.21
CA ASP A 103 6.52 1.15 -17.81
C ASP A 103 7.96 1.05 -17.27
N HIS A 104 8.25 1.77 -16.17
CA HIS A 104 9.55 1.89 -15.51
C HIS A 104 9.44 1.63 -13.99
N PRO A 105 8.98 0.45 -13.55
CA PRO A 105 8.83 0.13 -12.12
C PRO A 105 10.14 0.23 -11.32
N GLU A 106 11.29 0.07 -11.97
CA GLU A 106 12.61 0.22 -11.38
C GLU A 106 12.88 1.64 -10.87
N GLU A 107 12.39 2.68 -11.56
CA GLU A 107 12.55 4.07 -11.13
C GLU A 107 11.72 4.36 -9.87
N PHE A 108 10.53 3.75 -9.79
CA PHE A 108 9.71 3.79 -8.58
C PHE A 108 10.42 3.12 -7.40
N LEU A 109 11.02 1.95 -7.62
CA LEU A 109 11.78 1.23 -6.59
C LEU A 109 13.04 2.00 -6.16
N LYS A 110 13.76 2.63 -7.10
CA LYS A 110 14.91 3.49 -6.80
C LYS A 110 14.48 4.69 -5.94
N ARG A 111 13.36 5.35 -6.27
CA ARG A 111 12.82 6.46 -5.48
C ARG A 111 12.42 6.00 -4.07
N ALA A 112 11.83 4.81 -3.95
CA ALA A 112 11.48 4.21 -2.66
C ALA A 112 12.71 3.91 -1.79
N SER A 113 13.76 3.33 -2.37
CA SER A 113 15.01 3.06 -1.64
C SER A 113 15.70 4.35 -1.18
N LYS A 114 15.76 5.37 -2.04
CA LYS A 114 16.27 6.71 -1.66
C LYS A 114 15.47 7.35 -0.52
N ALA A 115 14.17 7.03 -0.41
CA ALA A 115 13.31 7.48 0.68
C ALA A 115 13.40 6.63 1.96
N GLY A 116 14.31 5.63 2.00
CA GLY A 116 14.54 4.79 3.17
C GLY A 116 13.46 3.74 3.41
N VAL A 117 12.75 3.30 2.35
CA VAL A 117 11.73 2.25 2.48
C VAL A 117 12.36 0.89 2.74
N PHE A 118 13.50 0.59 2.13
CA PHE A 118 14.31 -0.62 2.29
C PHE A 118 15.76 -0.36 1.90
#